data_AF-A0A9J5Z8B4-F1
#
_entry.id   AF-A0A9J5Z8B4-F1
#
_cell.length_a   1.000
_cell.length_b   1.000
_cell.length_c   1.000
_cell.angle_alpha   90.00
_cell.angle_beta   90.00
_cell.angle_gamma   90.00
#
_symmetry.space_group_name_H-M   'P 1'
#
loop_
_entity.id
_entity.type
_entity.pdbx_description
1 polymer ?
#
loop_
_entity_poly.entity_id
_entity_poly.type
_entity_poly.pdbx_seq_one_letter_code
_entity_poly.pdbx_strand_id
1 'polypeptide(L)' 'MVMVLVLVNLSCGSAHFTGLKIYGSISVESIMLSIISMLSSPNDESPANVEAAKEWRDNRDEFKKKVSRCVRRSQEMT' A
#
# COMPACT_ATOMS: atom_id res chain seq x y z
N MET A 1 0.65 -6.71 -8.71
CA MET A 1 1.73 -5.69 -8.70
C MET A 1 1.30 -4.49 -9.52
N VAL A 2 0.39 -3.66 -8.97
CA VAL A 2 0.12 -2.24 -9.28
C VAL A 2 -1.20 -1.86 -8.60
N MET A 3 -1.14 -1.64 -7.28
CA MET A 3 -2.24 -0.99 -6.57
C MET A 3 -2.01 0.52 -6.69
N VAL A 4 -2.42 1.09 -7.83
CA VAL A 4 -2.60 2.54 -7.99
C VAL A 4 -3.96 2.73 -8.60
N LEU A 5 -4.98 2.84 -7.76
CA LEU A 5 -6.15 3.61 -8.15
C LEU A 5 -6.26 4.81 -7.22
N VAL A 6 -5.69 5.93 -7.67
CA VAL A 6 -6.15 7.24 -7.22
C VAL A 6 -6.19 8.14 -8.46
N LEU A 7 -7.28 8.04 -9.21
CA LEU A 7 -7.86 9.23 -9.81
C LEU A 7 -9.16 9.48 -9.04
N VAL A 8 -9.07 10.34 -8.03
CA VAL A 8 -10.20 11.13 -7.56
C VAL A 8 -10.60 12.02 -8.73
N ASN A 9 -11.37 11.49 -9.68
CA ASN A 9 -12.08 12.32 -10.62
C ASN A 9 -13.35 12.76 -9.92
N LEU A 10 -13.33 13.99 -9.38
CA LEU A 10 -14.55 14.74 -9.09
C LEU A 10 -15.38 14.73 -10.38
N SER A 11 -16.50 14.01 -10.40
CA SER A 11 -17.65 14.45 -11.18
C SER A 11 -18.93 13.89 -10.58
N CYS A 12 -19.53 14.77 -9.75
CA CYS A 12 -20.87 14.73 -9.18
C CYS A 12 -21.07 14.00 -7.84
N GLY A 13 -20.27 14.31 -6.80
CA GLY A 13 -20.53 13.82 -5.44
C GLY A 13 -20.63 12.29 -5.28
N SER A 14 -20.19 11.50 -6.27
CA SER A 14 -20.39 10.06 -6.32
C SER A 14 -19.19 9.41 -7.02
N ALA A 15 -18.48 8.51 -6.33
CA ALA A 15 -17.31 7.81 -6.85
C ALA A 15 -17.73 6.51 -7.56
N HIS A 16 -17.28 6.33 -8.80
CA HIS A 16 -17.51 5.11 -9.58
C HIS A 16 -16.15 4.53 -10.02
N PHE A 17 -15.88 3.27 -9.67
CA PHE A 17 -14.58 2.61 -9.82
C PHE A 17 -14.54 1.85 -11.15
N THR A 18 -13.78 2.34 -12.14
CA THR A 18 -13.61 1.65 -13.43
C THR A 18 -12.14 1.55 -13.85
N GLY A 19 -11.57 0.35 -13.73
CA GLY A 19 -10.43 -0.15 -14.54
C GLY A 19 -9.01 0.35 -14.23
N LEU A 20 -8.08 -0.58 -13.98
CA LEU A 20 -6.63 -0.38 -13.88
C LEU A 20 -5.98 -0.44 -15.28
N LYS A 21 -5.38 0.65 -15.75
CA LYS A 21 -4.90 0.78 -17.13
C LYS A 21 -3.45 1.34 -17.14
N ILE A 22 -2.46 0.50 -17.45
CA ILE A 22 -1.03 0.86 -17.47
C ILE A 22 -0.68 1.46 -18.85
N TYR A 23 -0.91 2.76 -19.04
CA TYR A 23 -0.61 3.44 -20.31
C TYR A 23 0.33 4.63 -20.10
N GLY A 24 1.56 4.53 -20.62
CA GLY A 24 2.25 5.66 -21.25
C GLY A 24 3.30 6.47 -20.49
N SER A 25 3.25 6.62 -19.16
CA SER A 25 4.33 7.31 -18.43
C SER A 25 4.26 7.00 -16.93
N ILE A 26 5.33 6.45 -16.36
CA ILE A 26 5.44 6.22 -14.92
C ILE A 26 6.21 7.41 -14.33
N SER A 27 5.52 8.34 -13.68
CA SER A 27 6.17 9.39 -12.90
C SER A 27 6.60 8.85 -11.52
N VAL A 28 7.67 9.41 -10.96
CA VAL A 28 8.12 9.13 -9.58
C VAL A 28 6.97 9.35 -8.60
N GLU A 29 6.17 10.40 -8.80
CA GLU A 29 5.01 10.71 -7.96
C GLU A 29 3.99 9.57 -7.95
N SER A 30 3.69 9.00 -9.12
CA SER A 30 2.74 7.88 -9.26
C SER A 30 3.27 6.60 -8.61
N ILE A 31 4.58 6.37 -8.67
CA ILE A 31 5.22 5.25 -7.97
C ILE A 31 5.10 5.44 -6.46
N MET A 32 5.43 6.64 -5.95
CA MET A 32 5.38 6.92 -4.52
C MET A 32 3.95 6.78 -3.97
N LEU A 33 2.94 7.26 -4.69
CA LEU A 33 1.53 7.08 -4.33
C LEU A 33 1.12 5.60 -4.30
N SER A 34 1.65 4.77 -5.21
CA SER A 34 1.45 3.32 -5.17
C SER A 34 1.98 2.71 -3.88
N ILE A 35 3.22 3.07 -3.53
CA ILE A 35 3.91 2.50 -2.37
C ILE A 35 3.15 2.89 -1.09
N ILE A 36 2.73 4.16 -0.96
CA ILE A 36 1.95 4.63 0.19
C ILE A 36 0.62 3.87 0.31
N SER A 37 -0.08 3.67 -0.81
CA SER A 37 -1.33 2.92 -0.85
C SER A 37 -1.12 1.46 -0.46
N MET A 38 -0.05 0.83 -0.95
CA MET A 38 0.32 -0.55 -0.63
C MET A 38 0.68 -0.74 0.85
N LEU A 39 1.34 0.23 1.47
CA LEU A 39 1.66 0.19 2.91
C LEU A 39 0.41 0.39 3.78
N SER A 40 -0.58 1.12 3.29
CA SER A 40 -1.85 1.37 4.00
C SER A 40 -2.79 0.16 3.94
N SER A 41 -2.76 -0.58 2.84
CA SER A 41 -3.54 -1.80 2.62
C SER A 41 -2.65 -2.87 1.95
N PRO A 42 -1.87 -3.63 2.73
CA PRO A 42 -0.99 -4.66 2.18
C PRO A 42 -1.77 -5.76 1.46
N ASN A 43 -1.20 -6.30 0.39
CA ASN A 43 -1.80 -7.34 -0.44
C ASN A 43 -1.64 -8.73 0.18
N ASP A 44 -2.75 -9.40 0.51
CA ASP A 44 -2.79 -10.71 1.16
C ASP A 44 -3.06 -11.88 0.21
N GLU A 45 -3.55 -11.60 -1.00
CA GLU A 45 -3.80 -12.56 -2.11
C GLU A 45 -2.50 -13.10 -2.74
N SER A 46 -1.43 -12.30 -2.72
CA SER A 46 -0.12 -12.70 -3.25
C SER A 46 0.98 -12.04 -2.41
N PRO A 47 1.22 -12.52 -1.19
CA PRO A 47 2.18 -11.91 -0.29
C PRO A 47 3.62 -12.28 -0.70
N ALA A 48 4.49 -11.27 -0.77
CA ALA A 48 5.93 -11.51 -0.96
C ALA A 48 6.58 -12.14 0.29
N ASN A 49 6.02 -11.86 1.46
CA ASN A 49 6.42 -12.46 2.73
C ASN A 49 5.20 -13.16 3.36
N VAL A 50 5.17 -14.49 3.25
CA VAL A 50 4.05 -15.33 3.72
C VAL A 50 3.87 -15.24 5.23
N GLU A 51 4.96 -15.22 6.00
CA GLU A 51 4.91 -15.14 7.47
C GLU A 51 4.32 -13.81 7.94
N ALA A 52 4.75 -12.69 7.32
CA ALA A 52 4.21 -11.38 7.63
C ALA A 52 2.73 -11.26 7.24
N ALA A 53 2.32 -11.88 6.13
CA ALA A 53 0.92 -11.89 5.70
C ALA A 53 0.03 -12.74 6.62
N LYS A 54 0.54 -13.89 7.10
CA LYS A 54 -0.14 -14.69 8.12
C LYS A 54 -0.28 -13.90 9.42
N GLU A 55 0.79 -13.27 9.89
CA GLU A 55 0.76 -12.46 11.10
C GLU A 55 -0.17 -11.24 10.98
N TRP A 56 -0.23 -10.61 9.80
CA TRP A 56 -1.17 -9.53 9.51
C TRP A 56 -2.64 -9.94 9.65
N ARG A 57 -2.98 -11.17 9.25
CA ARG A 57 -4.35 -11.74 9.34
C ARG A 57 -4.67 -12.26 10.74
N ASP A 58 -3.75 -13.04 11.31
CA ASP A 58 -4.01 -13.85 12.50
C ASP A 58 -3.62 -13.12 13.80
N ASN A 59 -2.65 -12.20 13.76
CA ASN A 59 -2.08 -11.55 14.95
C ASN A 59 -1.68 -10.08 14.69
N ARG A 60 -2.70 -9.26 14.44
CA ARG A 60 -2.55 -7.86 14.02
C ARG A 60 -1.78 -6.98 15.01
N ASP A 61 -1.91 -7.24 16.31
CA ASP A 61 -1.21 -6.48 17.35
C ASP A 61 0.30 -6.72 17.33
N GLU A 62 0.72 -7.98 17.13
CA GLU A 62 2.14 -8.33 17.05
C GLU A 62 2.77 -7.79 15.77
N PHE A 63 2.05 -7.88 14.65
CA PHE A 63 2.46 -7.24 13.40
C PHE A 63 2.69 -5.73 13.60
N LYS A 64 1.75 -5.04 14.27
CA LYS A 64 1.86 -3.59 14.54
C LYS A 64 3.08 -3.25 15.38
N LYS A 65 3.42 -4.06 16.39
CA LYS A 65 4.65 -3.86 17.19
C LYS A 65 5.91 -3.99 16.35
N LYS A 66 5.99 -4.98 15.45
CA LYS A 66 7.14 -5.17 14.56
C LYS A 66 7.28 -4.01 13.58
N VAL A 67 6.19 -3.56 12.97
CA VAL A 67 6.19 -2.38 12.08
C VAL A 67 6.62 -1.13 12.85
N SER A 68 6.12 -0.90 14.07
CA SER A 68 6.52 0.23 14.90
C SER A 68 8.03 0.21 15.21
N ARG A 69 8.60 -0.97 15.49
CA ARG A 69 10.05 -1.13 15.65
C ARG A 69 10.81 -0.77 14.36
N CYS A 70 10.32 -1.19 13.20
CA CYS A 70 10.93 -0.83 11.91
C CYS A 70 10.88 0.69 11.66
N VAL A 71 9.75 1.35 11.91
CA VAL A 71 9.61 2.81 11.79
C VAL A 71 10.59 3.53 12.72
N ARG A 72 10.68 3.11 13.99
CA ARG A 72 11.61 3.72 14.93
C ARG A 72 13.07 3.56 14.48
N ARG A 73 13.47 2.37 14.04
CA ARG A 73 14.83 2.14 13.48
C ARG A 73 15.12 3.01 12.26
N SER A 74 14.12 3.27 11.42
CA SER A 74 14.28 4.14 10.24
C SER A 74 14.50 5.61 10.61
N GLN A 75 13.98 6.05 11.75
CA GLN A 75 14.15 7.42 12.26
C GLN A 75 15.49 7.61 12.98
N GLU A 76 16.01 6.55 13.61
CA GLU A 76 17.32 6.55 14.30
C GLU A 76 18.51 6.52 13.32
N MET A 77 18.29 6.25 12.02
CA MET A 77 19.31 6.28 10.97
C MET A 77 19.50 7.69 10.36
N THR A 78 19.43 8.74 11.19
CA THR A 78 19.83 10.12 10.85
C THR A 78 21.04 10.51 11.67
#